data_AF-T1A883-F1
#
_entry.id   AF-T1A883-F1
#
_cell.length_a   1.000
_cell.length_b   1.000
_cell.length_c   1.000
_cell.angle_alpha   90.00
_cell.angle_beta   90.00
_cell.angle_gamma   90.00
#
_symmetry.space_group_name_H-M   'P 1'
#
loop_
_entity.id
_entity.type
_entity.pdbx_description
1 polymer ?
#
loop_
_entity_poly.entity_id
_entity_poly.type
_entity_poly.pdbx_seq_one_letter_code
_entity_poly.pdbx_strand_id
1 'polypeptide(L)'
;RNTVMRLERRMERGGMAAVVPAKRGPKGPHKVTPAVLAVVAANSEQGRYQITKLIAEQTGVQLHPNHVSRLLRTVRQGVPGPELWTGDAEPAPSSPNVVTGLQSSAPEAVNLAATPDPLLEAAPVVI
;
A
#
# COMPACT_ATOMS: atom_id res chain seq x y z
N ARG A 1 -8.25 29.03 32.13
CA ARG A 1 -8.87 27.99 31.26
C ARG A 1 -8.52 26.62 31.86
N ASN A 2 -9.47 25.91 32.47
CA ASN A 2 -9.18 24.68 33.21
C ASN A 2 -9.23 23.45 32.27
N THR A 3 -8.11 22.76 32.12
CA THR A 3 -7.96 21.60 31.22
C THR A 3 -8.75 20.38 31.69
N VAL A 4 -8.87 20.18 33.01
CA VAL A 4 -9.57 19.04 33.62
C VAL A 4 -11.06 19.10 33.27
N MET A 5 -11.69 20.24 33.54
CA MET A 5 -13.10 20.49 33.18
C MET A 5 -13.40 20.36 31.67
N ARG A 6 -12.38 20.48 30.82
CA ARG A 6 -12.50 20.28 29.36
C ARG A 6 -12.46 18.80 29.00
N LEU A 7 -11.64 18.02 29.70
CA LEU A 7 -11.48 16.58 29.49
C LEU A 7 -12.65 15.79 30.07
N GLU A 8 -13.16 16.16 31.24
CA GLU A 8 -14.38 15.57 31.83
C GLU A 8 -15.56 15.70 30.86
N ARG A 9 -15.82 16.91 30.36
CA ARG A 9 -16.88 17.15 29.36
C ARG A 9 -16.64 16.45 28.02
N ARG A 10 -15.42 16.03 27.70
CA ARG A 10 -15.12 15.21 26.50
C ARG A 10 -15.34 13.74 26.79
N MET A 11 -14.95 13.27 27.96
CA MET A 11 -15.22 11.92 28.46
C MET A 11 -16.72 11.64 28.51
N GLU A 12 -17.51 12.55 29.10
CA GLU A 12 -18.97 12.41 29.19
C GLU A 12 -19.65 12.31 27.82
N ARG A 13 -19.10 13.00 26.81
CA ARG A 13 -19.70 13.04 25.45
C ARG A 13 -19.23 11.96 24.51
N GLY A 14 -17.99 11.47 24.64
CA GLY A 14 -17.38 10.56 23.66
C GLY A 14 -16.48 9.48 24.26
N GLY A 15 -16.58 9.27 25.58
CA GLY A 15 -15.83 8.25 26.30
C GLY A 15 -14.32 8.41 26.20
N MET A 16 -13.61 7.31 26.38
CA MET A 16 -12.14 7.26 26.38
C MET A 16 -11.54 7.76 25.05
N ALA A 17 -12.19 7.49 23.92
CA ALA A 17 -11.71 7.93 22.61
C ALA A 17 -11.64 9.46 22.48
N ALA A 18 -12.52 10.19 23.18
CA ALA A 18 -12.57 11.65 23.13
C ALA A 18 -11.52 12.36 24.00
N VAL A 19 -10.86 11.62 24.91
CA VAL A 19 -9.79 12.16 25.77
C VAL A 19 -8.40 11.75 25.31
N VAL A 20 -8.29 10.66 24.52
CA VAL A 20 -7.03 10.24 23.93
C VAL A 20 -6.71 11.18 22.75
N PRO A 21 -5.53 11.83 22.74
CA PRO A 21 -5.09 12.57 21.57
C PRO A 21 -5.07 11.63 20.37
N ALA A 22 -5.79 12.00 19.30
CA ALA A 22 -5.73 11.27 18.05
C ALA A 22 -4.27 11.09 17.64
N LYS A 23 -3.91 9.87 17.25
CA LYS A 23 -2.56 9.56 16.76
C LYS A 23 -2.28 10.54 15.63
N ARG A 24 -1.24 11.36 15.79
CA ARG A 24 -0.83 12.30 14.75
C ARG A 24 -0.60 11.49 13.48
N GLY A 25 -1.30 11.87 12.41
CA GLY A 25 -1.12 11.29 11.10
C GLY A 25 0.36 11.26 10.72
N PRO A 26 0.77 10.33 9.87
CA PRO A 26 2.17 10.19 9.55
C PRO A 26 2.66 11.52 8.95
N LYS A 27 3.75 12.06 9.53
CA LYS A 27 4.31 13.35 9.10
C LYS A 27 4.63 13.22 7.62
N GLY A 28 3.89 13.95 6.78
CA GLY A 28 3.92 13.80 5.33
C GLY A 28 5.34 13.88 4.76
N PRO A 29 5.56 13.40 3.52
CA PRO A 29 6.88 13.32 2.92
C PRO A 29 7.46 14.72 2.70
N HIS A 30 8.17 15.23 3.70
CA HIS A 30 8.76 16.58 3.71
C HIS A 30 9.88 16.79 2.68
N LYS A 31 10.23 15.77 1.88
CA LYS A 31 11.29 15.81 0.87
C LYS A 31 10.80 15.50 -0.56
N VAL A 32 9.55 15.08 -0.75
CA VAL A 32 9.03 14.73 -2.08
C VAL A 32 8.11 15.84 -2.54
N THR A 33 8.68 16.83 -3.24
CA THR A 33 7.91 17.92 -3.84
C THR A 33 7.29 17.47 -5.17
N PRO A 34 6.25 18.17 -5.67
CA PRO A 34 5.67 17.89 -6.99
C PRO A 34 6.71 17.94 -8.12
N ALA A 35 7.70 18.85 -8.00
CA ALA A 35 8.81 18.94 -8.94
C ALA A 35 9.64 17.65 -9.00
N VAL A 36 9.94 17.03 -7.84
CA VAL A 36 10.65 15.73 -7.79
C VAL A 36 9.84 14.65 -8.50
N LEU A 37 8.52 14.61 -8.29
CA LEU A 37 7.65 13.62 -8.94
C LEU A 37 7.62 13.79 -10.45
N ALA A 38 7.62 15.03 -10.95
CA ALA A 38 7.69 15.31 -12.39
C ALA A 38 8.99 14.78 -13.01
N VAL A 39 10.14 14.97 -12.35
CA VAL A 39 11.44 14.44 -12.81
C VAL A 39 11.45 12.91 -12.82
N VAL A 40 10.88 12.27 -11.79
CA VAL A 40 10.77 10.80 -11.71
C VAL A 40 9.86 10.25 -12.80
N ALA A 41 8.74 10.91 -13.08
CA ALA A 41 7.79 10.49 -14.11
C ALA A 41 8.36 10.66 -15.52
N ALA A 42 9.02 11.80 -15.80
CA ALA A 42 9.63 12.06 -17.09
C ALA A 42 10.80 11.12 -17.43
N ASN A 43 11.46 10.57 -16.41
CA ASN A 43 12.63 9.70 -16.57
C ASN A 43 12.37 8.27 -16.09
N SER A 44 11.12 7.79 -16.11
CA SER A 44 10.74 6.51 -15.50
C SER A 44 11.42 5.27 -16.11
N GLU A 45 12.01 5.41 -17.30
CA GLU A 45 12.76 4.35 -17.99
C GLU A 45 14.24 4.27 -17.58
N GLN A 46 14.76 5.32 -16.94
CA GLN A 46 16.15 5.38 -16.50
C GLN A 46 16.38 4.59 -15.20
N GLY A 47 17.66 4.29 -14.93
CA GLY A 47 18.06 3.62 -13.70
C GLY A 47 17.88 4.50 -12.45
N ARG A 48 17.58 3.90 -11.30
CA ARG A 48 17.38 4.60 -10.01
C ARG A 48 18.50 5.57 -9.64
N TYR A 49 19.75 5.24 -9.97
CA TYR A 49 20.92 6.08 -9.67
C TYR A 49 20.99 7.31 -10.58
N GLN A 50 20.63 7.17 -11.86
CA GLN A 50 20.60 8.28 -12.81
C GLN A 50 19.52 9.29 -12.42
N ILE A 51 18.34 8.80 -12.07
CA ILE A 51 17.23 9.65 -11.60
C ILE A 51 17.59 10.35 -10.29
N THR A 52 18.27 9.66 -9.37
CA THR A 52 18.75 10.30 -8.12
C THR A 52 19.68 11.48 -8.42
N LYS A 53 20.60 11.31 -9.38
CA LYS A 53 21.51 12.38 -9.83
C LYS A 53 20.74 13.53 -10.47
N LEU A 54 19.78 13.24 -11.34
CA LEU A 54 18.94 14.25 -12.00
C LEU A 54 18.09 15.05 -10.99
N ILE A 55 17.53 14.39 -9.98
CA ILE A 55 16.77 15.08 -8.93
C ILE A 55 17.67 16.04 -8.13
N ALA A 56 18.90 15.60 -7.82
CA ALA A 56 19.87 16.45 -7.15
C ALA A 56 20.28 17.65 -8.01
N GLU A 57 20.49 17.44 -9.32
CA GLU A 57 20.89 18.49 -10.26
C GLU A 57 19.75 19.49 -10.57
N GLN A 58 18.52 19.01 -10.74
CA GLN A 58 17.39 19.84 -11.19
C GLN A 58 16.60 20.46 -10.04
N THR A 59 16.48 19.77 -8.91
CA THR A 59 15.65 20.21 -7.77
C THR A 59 16.48 20.57 -6.54
N GLY A 60 17.77 20.22 -6.51
CA GLY A 60 18.64 20.40 -5.35
C GLY A 60 18.32 19.48 -4.17
N VAL A 61 17.39 18.52 -4.35
CA VAL A 61 16.95 17.60 -3.29
C VAL A 61 17.74 16.31 -3.38
N GLN A 62 18.40 15.94 -2.29
CA GLN A 62 19.08 14.65 -2.18
C GLN A 62 18.12 13.57 -1.66
N LEU A 63 17.86 12.56 -2.50
CA LEU A 63 17.06 11.39 -2.15
C LEU A 63 17.90 10.13 -2.18
N HIS A 64 17.57 9.18 -1.31
CA HIS A 64 18.23 7.88 -1.31
C HIS A 64 17.76 7.03 -2.51
N PRO A 65 18.63 6.27 -3.20
CA PRO A 65 18.23 5.47 -4.37
C PRO A 65 17.08 4.49 -4.11
N ASN A 66 17.00 3.89 -2.92
CA ASN A 66 15.85 3.03 -2.54
C ASN A 66 14.54 3.82 -2.45
N HIS A 67 14.59 5.08 -2.03
CA HIS A 67 13.41 5.94 -2.00
C HIS A 67 12.94 6.28 -3.43
N VAL A 68 13.89 6.55 -4.34
CA VAL A 68 13.62 6.75 -5.77
C VAL A 68 13.04 5.49 -6.42
N SER A 69 13.55 4.30 -6.10
CA SER A 69 12.96 3.03 -6.55
C SER A 69 11.52 2.85 -6.11
N ARG A 70 11.18 3.28 -4.89
CA ARG A 70 9.80 3.24 -4.38
C ARG A 70 8.90 4.22 -5.13
N LEU A 71 9.37 5.44 -5.37
CA LEU A 71 8.64 6.44 -6.17
C LEU A 71 8.40 5.95 -7.60
N LEU A 72 9.39 5.36 -8.26
CA LEU A 72 9.23 4.75 -9.59
C LEU A 72 8.16 3.68 -9.61
N ARG A 73 8.09 2.84 -8.57
CA ARG A 73 7.05 1.82 -8.46
C ARG A 73 5.67 2.47 -8.35
N THR A 74 5.53 3.50 -7.54
CA THR A 74 4.27 4.24 -7.36
C THR A 74 3.81 4.92 -8.66
N VAL A 75 4.73 5.58 -9.37
CA VAL A 75 4.43 6.22 -10.66
C VAL A 75 4.00 5.18 -11.72
N ARG A 76 4.70 4.05 -11.82
CA ARG A 76 4.37 2.97 -12.75
C ARG A 76 3.04 2.28 -12.44
N GLN A 77 2.65 2.24 -11.17
CA GLN A 77 1.37 1.68 -10.72
C GLN A 77 0.20 2.64 -10.96
N GLY A 78 0.43 3.81 -11.56
CA GLY A 78 -0.63 4.76 -11.87
C GLY A 78 -1.31 5.34 -10.64
N VAL A 79 -0.62 5.33 -9.48
CA VAL A 79 -1.10 6.04 -8.28
C VAL A 79 -0.36 7.37 -8.24
N PRO A 80 -0.93 8.46 -8.77
CA PRO A 80 -0.24 9.73 -8.85
C PRO A 80 -0.14 10.36 -7.46
N GLY A 81 1.08 10.45 -6.95
CA GLY A 81 1.43 11.46 -5.96
C GLY A 81 0.82 11.30 -4.56
N PRO A 82 0.93 12.35 -3.72
CA PRO A 82 0.91 12.27 -2.26
C PRO A 82 -0.43 11.86 -1.61
N GLU A 83 -1.47 11.58 -2.40
CA GLU A 83 -2.78 11.16 -1.91
C GLU A 83 -2.75 9.81 -1.16
N LEU A 84 -1.75 8.96 -1.40
CA LEU A 84 -1.53 7.76 -0.59
C LEU A 84 -1.13 8.05 0.87
N TRP A 85 -0.78 9.31 1.20
CA TRP A 85 -0.26 9.67 2.52
C TRP A 85 -0.95 10.89 3.15
N THR A 86 -1.97 11.45 2.49
CA THR A 86 -2.84 12.45 3.09
C THR A 86 -3.66 11.76 4.16
N GLY A 87 -3.25 11.87 5.42
CA GLY A 87 -3.96 11.35 6.60
C GLY A 87 -5.31 12.03 6.87
N ASP A 88 -5.85 12.75 5.90
CA ASP A 88 -7.09 13.53 5.92
C ASP A 88 -7.69 13.54 4.50
N ALA A 89 -8.03 12.37 3.96
CA ALA A 89 -8.95 12.26 2.84
C ALA A 89 -10.26 11.68 3.38
N GLU A 90 -11.21 12.59 3.57
CA GLU A 90 -12.65 12.35 3.69
C GLU A 90 -13.08 11.13 2.85
N PRO A 91 -13.84 10.16 3.39
CA PRO A 91 -14.33 9.05 2.59
C PRO A 91 -15.28 9.64 1.53
N ALA A 92 -14.85 9.63 0.28
CA ALA A 92 -15.71 9.98 -0.85
C ALA A 92 -17.01 9.15 -0.75
N PRO A 93 -18.18 9.76 -0.97
CA PRO A 93 -19.45 9.08 -0.84
C PRO A 93 -19.55 7.97 -1.89
N SER A 94 -19.71 6.74 -1.38
CA SER A 94 -20.57 5.70 -1.94
C SER A 94 -20.74 5.72 -3.46
N SER A 95 -19.94 4.92 -4.16
CA SER A 95 -20.43 4.31 -5.40
C SER A 95 -21.66 3.46 -5.05
N PRO A 96 -22.82 3.68 -5.70
CA PRO A 96 -24.02 2.91 -5.40
C PRO A 96 -23.90 1.50 -6.00
N ASN A 97 -24.07 0.50 -5.12
CA ASN A 97 -24.72 -0.79 -5.34
C ASN A 97 -24.58 -1.47 -6.72
N VAL A 98 -23.88 -2.61 -6.71
CA VAL A 98 -24.36 -3.82 -7.41
C VAL A 98 -24.68 -4.85 -6.35
N VAL A 99 -25.96 -4.94 -6.02
CA VAL A 99 -26.54 -5.96 -5.15
C VAL A 99 -26.71 -7.25 -5.96
N THR A 100 -26.56 -8.37 -5.25
CA THR A 100 -27.33 -9.62 -5.36
C THR A 100 -26.62 -10.80 -6.01
N GLY A 101 -26.40 -11.82 -5.19
CA GLY A 101 -25.96 -13.14 -5.63
C GLY A 101 -25.61 -14.08 -4.47
N LEU A 102 -26.47 -14.16 -3.45
CA LEU A 102 -26.46 -15.22 -2.46
C LEU A 102 -26.76 -16.57 -3.15
N GLN A 103 -25.93 -17.58 -2.88
CA GLN A 103 -26.24 -19.01 -2.75
C GLN A 103 -24.87 -19.68 -2.44
N SER A 104 -24.51 -20.02 -1.20
CA SER A 104 -25.13 -20.95 -0.26
C SER A 104 -25.64 -22.24 -0.93
N SER A 105 -24.75 -23.22 -1.06
CA SER A 105 -25.10 -24.63 -0.99
C SER A 105 -23.95 -25.38 -0.30
N ALA A 106 -24.34 -26.20 0.67
CA ALA A 106 -23.53 -26.91 1.65
C ALA A 106 -22.79 -28.13 1.03
N PRO A 107 -22.01 -28.87 1.84
CA PRO A 107 -20.97 -29.81 1.40
C PRO A 107 -21.56 -31.18 1.06
N GLU A 108 -20.80 -31.99 0.31
CA GLU A 108 -20.74 -33.47 0.35
C GLU A 108 -20.32 -34.02 -1.02
N ALA A 109 -19.19 -34.72 -1.08
CA ALA A 109 -19.01 -35.96 -1.84
C ALA A 109 -17.54 -36.40 -1.83
N VAL A 110 -17.33 -37.56 -1.23
CA VAL A 110 -16.15 -38.41 -1.31
C VAL A 110 -15.99 -38.92 -2.76
N ASN A 111 -14.77 -38.93 -3.30
CA ASN A 111 -14.29 -39.79 -4.41
C ASN A 111 -12.75 -39.68 -4.37
N LEU A 112 -11.96 -40.65 -3.91
CA LEU A 112 -11.83 -42.06 -4.30
C LEU A 112 -11.69 -42.23 -5.82
N ALA A 113 -10.51 -41.91 -6.36
CA ALA A 113 -9.98 -42.58 -7.55
C ALA A 113 -8.50 -42.25 -7.79
N ALA A 114 -7.80 -43.26 -8.29
CA ALA A 114 -6.60 -43.20 -9.13
C ALA A 114 -5.25 -43.02 -8.42
N THR A 115 -4.77 -44.13 -7.86
CA THR A 115 -3.36 -44.53 -7.96
C THR A 115 -2.99 -44.71 -9.43
N PRO A 116 -1.96 -44.04 -9.97
CA PRO A 116 -1.23 -44.57 -11.11
C PRO A 116 -0.01 -45.34 -10.61
N ASP A 117 -0.01 -46.65 -10.84
CA ASP A 117 1.19 -47.48 -10.90
C ASP A 117 2.12 -46.97 -12.01
N PRO A 118 3.43 -46.78 -11.73
CA PRO A 118 4.45 -46.81 -12.77
C PRO A 118 5.29 -48.08 -12.65
N LEU A 119 4.82 -49.18 -13.25
CA LEU A 119 5.70 -50.27 -13.68
C LEU A 119 6.22 -49.95 -15.08
N LEU A 120 7.40 -49.33 -15.16
CA LEU A 120 8.33 -49.37 -16.29
C LEU A 120 9.72 -49.05 -15.69
N GLU A 121 10.48 -50.07 -15.32
CA GLU A 121 11.56 -50.62 -16.16
C GLU A 121 12.88 -49.87 -15.93
N ALA A 122 13.54 -50.20 -14.83
CA ALA A 122 14.94 -49.84 -14.58
C ALA A 122 15.80 -51.10 -14.78
N ALA A 123 16.53 -51.13 -15.88
CA ALA A 123 17.57 -52.10 -16.17
C ALA A 123 18.71 -52.04 -15.13
N PRO A 124 19.30 -53.17 -14.71
CA PRO A 124 20.60 -53.15 -14.08
C PRO A 124 21.70 -53.18 -15.14
N VAL A 125 22.42 -52.06 -15.26
CA VAL A 125 23.82 -52.04 -15.69
C VAL A 125 24.65 -52.52 -14.52
N VAL A 126 25.30 -53.67 -14.64
CA VAL A 126 26.45 -54.05 -13.81
C VAL A 126 27.53 -54.61 -14.72
N ILE A 127 28.72 -54.09 -14.49
CA ILE A 127 30.02 -54.29 -15.16
C ILE A 127 30.55 -55.68 -14.86
#